data_AF-J0WJW7-F1
#
_entry.id   AF-J0WJW7-F1
#
_cell.length_a   1.000
_cell.length_b   1.000
_cell.length_c   1.000
_cell.angle_alpha   90.00
_cell.angle_beta   90.00
_cell.angle_gamma   90.00
#
_symmetry.space_group_name_H-M   'P 1'
#
loop_
_entity.id
_entity.type
_entity.pdbx_description
1 polymer ?
#
loop_
_entity_poly.entity_id
_entity_poly.type
_entity_poly.pdbx_seq_one_letter_code
_entity_poly.pdbx_strand_id
1 'polypeptide(L)'
;ILVYLGSPELVCLGKTCTYLHALVAFKLPALYDIDAFLEQLFGCSAEFRFLQACTGLFISGSRALQFLDRTHYGSSDADLYVGARAAFVVIDWLIQRGFIL
;
A
#
# COMPACT_ATOMS: atom_id res chain seq x y z
N ILE A 1 -16.70 -7.55 -12.37
CA ILE A 1 -17.05 -8.46 -11.26
C ILE A 1 -15.98 -8.44 -10.17
N LEU A 2 -14.73 -8.89 -10.43
CA LEU A 2 -13.69 -8.97 -9.40
C LEU A 2 -13.34 -7.65 -8.70
N VAL A 3 -13.45 -6.51 -9.40
CA VAL A 3 -13.22 -5.17 -8.84
C VAL A 3 -14.16 -4.86 -7.66
N TYR A 4 -15.37 -5.41 -7.68
CA TYR A 4 -16.40 -5.18 -6.65
C TYR A 4 -16.31 -6.15 -5.46
N LEU A 5 -15.38 -7.10 -5.48
CA LEU A 5 -15.19 -8.08 -4.40
C LEU A 5 -14.06 -7.65 -3.48
N GLY A 6 -14.30 -7.51 -2.18
CA GLY A 6 -13.24 -7.21 -1.21
C GLY A 6 -12.18 -8.32 -1.13
N SER A 7 -11.14 -8.06 -0.34
CA SER A 7 -10.05 -9.03 -0.13
C SER A 7 -10.56 -10.41 0.35
N PRO A 8 -11.48 -10.50 1.36
CA PRO A 8 -12.04 -11.77 1.79
C PRO A 8 -12.79 -12.51 0.68
N GLU A 9 -13.60 -11.80 -0.11
CA GLU A 9 -14.41 -12.38 -1.18
C GLU A 9 -13.52 -12.93 -2.32
N LEU A 10 -12.44 -12.22 -2.66
CA LEU A 10 -11.47 -12.70 -3.66
C LEU A 10 -10.77 -13.99 -3.20
N VAL A 11 -10.40 -14.07 -1.92
CA VAL A 11 -9.80 -15.29 -1.34
C VAL A 11 -10.81 -16.44 -1.37
N CYS A 12 -12.06 -16.21 -0.97
CA CYS A 12 -13.11 -17.22 -1.03
C CYS A 12 -13.36 -17.69 -2.47
N LEU A 13 -13.45 -16.77 -3.42
CA LEU A 13 -13.64 -17.09 -4.84
C LEU A 13 -12.49 -17.94 -5.39
N GLY A 14 -11.25 -17.60 -5.05
CA GLY A 14 -10.07 -18.36 -5.46
C GLY A 14 -9.97 -19.76 -4.86
N LYS A 15 -10.76 -20.09 -3.84
CA LYS A 15 -10.82 -21.44 -3.23
C LYS A 15 -11.88 -22.34 -3.88
N THR A 16 -12.73 -21.80 -4.76
CA THR A 16 -13.83 -22.58 -5.36
C THR A 16 -13.38 -23.54 -6.45
N CYS A 17 -12.48 -23.11 -7.34
CA CYS A 17 -11.90 -23.94 -8.39
C CYS A 17 -10.55 -23.39 -8.88
N THR A 18 -9.77 -24.23 -9.56
CA THR A 18 -8.44 -23.88 -10.08
C THR A 18 -8.48 -22.76 -11.12
N TYR A 19 -9.51 -22.70 -11.96
CA TYR A 19 -9.68 -21.63 -12.94
C TYR A 19 -9.86 -20.27 -12.26
N LEU A 20 -10.75 -20.17 -11.28
CA LEU A 20 -10.99 -18.93 -10.53
C LEU A 20 -9.80 -18.55 -9.65
N HIS A 21 -9.10 -19.55 -9.09
CA HIS A 21 -7.84 -19.33 -8.40
C HIS A 21 -6.81 -18.63 -9.30
N ALA A 22 -6.57 -19.16 -10.49
CA ALA A 22 -5.63 -18.59 -11.46
C ALA A 22 -6.07 -17.19 -11.93
N LEU A 23 -7.37 -16.99 -12.15
CA LEU A 23 -7.93 -15.70 -12.54
C LEU A 23 -7.73 -14.63 -11.45
N VAL A 24 -7.99 -14.98 -10.17
CA VAL A 24 -7.76 -14.07 -9.05
C VAL A 24 -6.26 -13.76 -8.93
N ALA A 25 -5.40 -14.77 -8.96
CA ALA A 25 -3.94 -14.58 -8.89
C ALA A 25 -3.42 -13.67 -10.02
N PHE A 26 -3.92 -13.84 -11.24
CA PHE A 26 -3.58 -13.00 -12.38
C PHE A 26 -4.04 -11.54 -12.22
N LYS A 27 -5.18 -11.31 -11.55
CA LYS A 27 -5.76 -9.97 -11.38
C LYS A 27 -5.28 -9.23 -10.14
N LEU A 28 -4.80 -9.94 -9.11
CA LEU A 28 -4.36 -9.33 -7.86
C LEU A 28 -3.34 -8.19 -8.04
N PRO A 29 -2.29 -8.31 -8.89
CA PRO A 29 -1.33 -7.22 -9.08
C PRO A 29 -1.97 -5.93 -9.60
N ALA A 30 -2.95 -6.03 -10.49
CA ALA A 30 -3.65 -4.87 -11.05
C ALA A 30 -4.71 -4.30 -10.08
N LEU A 31 -5.23 -5.12 -9.15
CA LEU A 31 -6.19 -4.68 -8.14
C LEU A 31 -5.50 -4.00 -6.95
N TYR A 32 -4.27 -4.41 -6.64
CA TYR A 32 -3.49 -3.97 -5.50
C TYR A 32 -2.10 -3.50 -5.96
N ASP A 33 -2.09 -2.51 -6.84
CA ASP A 33 -0.86 -1.93 -7.37
C ASP A 33 -0.20 -1.05 -6.29
N ILE A 34 0.76 -1.64 -5.58
CA ILE A 34 1.48 -0.97 -4.50
C ILE A 34 2.37 0.15 -5.04
N ASP A 35 2.90 0.02 -6.25
CA ASP A 35 3.81 1.01 -6.82
C ASP A 35 3.02 2.26 -7.19
N ALA A 36 1.88 2.10 -7.87
CA ALA A 36 0.98 3.23 -8.15
C ALA A 36 0.50 3.92 -6.86
N PHE A 37 0.19 3.15 -5.82
CA PHE A 37 -0.24 3.69 -4.52
C PHE A 37 0.86 4.52 -3.83
N LEU A 38 2.11 4.05 -3.86
CA LEU A 38 3.25 4.75 -3.28
C LEU A 38 3.69 5.95 -4.12
N GLU A 39 3.61 5.83 -5.45
CA GLU A 39 3.88 6.92 -6.38
C GLU A 39 2.93 8.09 -6.14
N GLN A 40 1.63 7.80 -5.95
CA GLN A 40 0.64 8.83 -5.63
C GLN A 40 0.93 9.54 -4.30
N LEU A 41 1.45 8.82 -3.29
CA LEU A 41 1.70 9.38 -1.97
C LEU A 41 2.99 10.18 -1.88
N PHE A 42 4.07 9.65 -2.48
CA PHE A 42 5.42 10.14 -2.21
C PHE A 42 6.22 10.48 -3.49
N GLY A 43 5.66 10.22 -4.67
CA GLY A 43 6.28 10.54 -5.96
C GLY A 43 7.53 9.72 -6.32
N CYS A 44 7.80 8.63 -5.60
CA CYS A 44 8.79 7.63 -5.99
C CYS A 44 8.60 6.34 -5.18
N SER A 45 7.91 5.37 -5.78
CA SER A 45 7.66 4.06 -5.19
C SER A 45 8.94 3.31 -4.81
N ALA A 46 9.91 3.22 -5.73
CA ALA A 46 11.14 2.46 -5.54
C ALA A 46 11.98 2.94 -4.33
N GLU A 47 12.14 4.25 -4.18
CA GLU A 47 12.87 4.82 -3.04
C GLU A 47 12.14 4.57 -1.72
N PHE A 48 10.81 4.72 -1.70
CA PHE A 48 10.05 4.42 -0.49
C PHE A 48 10.16 2.93 -0.12
N ARG A 49 10.09 2.02 -1.08
CA ARG A 49 10.28 0.57 -0.85
C ARG A 49 11.68 0.26 -0.30
N PHE A 50 12.71 0.93 -0.80
CA PHE A 50 14.06 0.82 -0.25
C PHE A 50 14.11 1.31 1.20
N LEU A 51 13.53 2.47 1.50
CA LEU A 51 13.42 3.00 2.85
C LEU A 51 12.68 2.03 3.79
N GLN A 52 11.57 1.42 3.32
CA GLN A 52 10.85 0.38 4.08
C GLN A 52 11.75 -0.80 4.42
N ALA A 53 12.51 -1.32 3.45
CA ALA A 53 13.42 -2.44 3.66
C ALA A 53 14.53 -2.12 4.68
N CYS A 54 15.05 -0.90 4.69
CA CYS A 54 16.11 -0.48 5.61
C CYS A 54 15.62 -0.17 7.02
N THR A 55 14.37 0.29 7.18
CA THR A 55 13.88 0.87 8.45
C THR A 55 12.78 0.06 9.13
N GLY A 56 12.14 -0.87 8.42
CA GLY A 56 10.93 -1.54 8.89
C GLY A 56 9.68 -0.65 8.88
N LEU A 57 9.75 0.51 8.23
CA LEU A 57 8.65 1.46 8.01
C LEU A 57 7.47 0.78 7.30
N PHE A 58 6.26 1.05 7.76
CA PHE A 58 5.04 0.73 7.04
C PHE A 58 3.98 1.84 7.13
N ILE A 59 3.09 1.84 6.13
CA ILE A 59 1.95 2.75 6.06
C ILE A 59 0.81 2.17 6.90
N SER A 60 0.15 3.02 7.66
CA SER A 60 -0.96 2.66 8.54
C SER A 60 -2.15 3.59 8.31
N GLY A 61 -3.12 3.53 9.22
CA GLY A 61 -4.24 4.45 9.27
C GLY A 61 -5.11 4.43 8.01
N SER A 62 -5.66 5.59 7.67
CA SER A 62 -6.73 5.68 6.65
C SER A 62 -6.24 5.27 5.26
N ARG A 63 -5.00 5.59 4.91
CA ARG A 63 -4.40 5.23 3.61
C ARG A 63 -4.22 3.73 3.45
N ALA A 64 -3.84 3.01 4.51
CA ALA A 64 -3.74 1.56 4.48
C ALA A 64 -5.11 0.90 4.23
N LEU A 65 -6.16 1.39 4.89
CA LEU A 65 -7.52 0.90 4.68
C LEU A 65 -8.02 1.20 3.26
N GLN A 66 -7.80 2.42 2.75
CA GLN A 66 -8.17 2.78 1.38
C GLN A 66 -7.52 1.85 0.33
N PHE A 67 -6.27 1.43 0.54
CA PHE A 67 -5.60 0.47 -0.33
C PHE A 67 -6.27 -0.92 -0.28
N LEU A 68 -6.56 -1.42 0.92
CA LEU A 68 -7.14 -2.76 1.10
C LEU A 68 -8.59 -2.83 0.61
N ASP A 69 -9.38 -1.80 0.90
CA ASP A 69 -10.79 -1.67 0.52
C ASP A 69 -10.97 -1.17 -0.92
N ARG A 70 -9.88 -0.69 -1.54
CA ARG A 70 -9.87 -0.08 -2.88
C ARG A 70 -10.94 1.00 -3.04
N THR A 71 -11.11 1.81 -2.00
CA THR A 71 -12.12 2.86 -1.89
C THR A 71 -11.48 4.15 -1.39
N HIS A 72 -11.86 5.30 -1.96
CA HIS A 72 -11.33 6.60 -1.56
C HIS A 72 -12.21 7.23 -0.47
N TYR A 73 -11.59 7.58 0.67
CA TYR A 73 -12.30 8.12 1.83
C TYR A 73 -12.21 9.65 1.96
N GLY A 74 -11.58 10.34 1.00
CA GLY A 74 -11.46 11.80 1.04
C GLY A 74 -10.33 12.34 1.93
N SER A 75 -9.62 11.47 2.67
CA SER A 75 -8.45 11.87 3.46
C SER A 75 -7.17 11.90 2.60
N SER A 76 -6.38 12.96 2.79
CA SER A 76 -5.08 13.17 2.12
C SER A 76 -3.88 12.64 2.92
N ASP A 77 -4.04 12.44 4.22
CA ASP A 77 -2.90 12.26 5.12
C ASP A 77 -2.45 10.80 5.17
N ALA A 78 -1.14 10.58 5.27
CA ALA A 78 -0.54 9.26 5.39
C ALA A 78 0.09 9.06 6.77
N ASP A 79 -0.36 8.04 7.49
CA ASP A 79 0.18 7.66 8.78
C ASP A 79 1.34 6.67 8.59
N LEU A 80 2.53 7.01 9.07
CA LEU A 80 3.72 6.16 8.99
C LEU A 80 4.08 5.59 10.36
N TYR A 81 4.27 4.27 10.43
CA TYR A 81 4.77 3.60 11.63
C TYR A 81 6.20 3.13 11.40
N VAL A 82 7.10 3.48 12.33
CA VAL A 82 8.53 3.15 12.27
C VAL A 82 9.09 3.05 13.68
N GLY A 83 10.11 2.22 13.87
CA GLY A 83 10.82 2.16 15.16
C GLY A 83 11.54 3.46 15.49
N ALA A 84 11.53 3.86 16.76
CA ALA A 84 12.04 5.17 17.22
C ALA A 84 13.48 5.49 16.76
N ARG A 85 14.37 4.50 16.69
CA ARG A 85 15.75 4.70 16.22
C ARG A 85 15.83 5.01 14.73
N ALA A 86 14.97 4.38 13.93
CA ALA A 86 14.94 4.55 12.47
C ALA A 86 14.08 5.76 12.05
N ALA A 87 13.29 6.33 12.97
CA ALA A 87 12.43 7.48 12.69
C ALA A 87 13.22 8.68 12.14
N PHE A 88 14.42 8.94 12.64
CA PHE A 88 15.26 10.05 12.15
C PHE A 88 15.62 9.92 10.66
N VAL A 89 15.87 8.70 10.18
CA VAL A 89 16.17 8.44 8.76
C VAL A 89 14.94 8.69 7.90
N VAL A 90 13.75 8.27 8.37
CA VAL A 90 12.48 8.50 7.67
C VAL A 90 12.14 9.99 7.64
N ILE A 91 12.35 10.70 8.75
CA ILE A 91 12.16 12.15 8.88
C ILE A 91 13.06 12.90 7.89
N ASP A 92 14.34 12.57 7.85
CA ASP A 92 15.30 13.19 6.91
C ASP A 92 14.88 12.96 5.45
N TRP A 93 14.47 11.73 5.12
CA TRP A 93 13.95 11.40 3.79
C TRP A 93 12.68 12.20 3.42
N LEU A 94 11.76 12.39 4.37
CA LEU A 94 10.56 13.21 4.17
C LEU A 94 10.90 14.69 3.94
N ILE A 95 11.81 15.26 4.74
CA ILE A 95 12.25 16.66 4.60
C ILE A 95 12.93 16.89 3.24
N GLN A 96 13.77 15.96 2.80
CA GLN A 96 14.42 16.04 1.47
C GLN A 96 13.42 16.05 0.31
N ARG A 97 12.21 15.53 0.53
CA ARG A 97 11.08 15.54 -0.42
C ARG A 97 10.12 16.72 -0.25
N GLY A 98 10.44 17.67 0.64
CA GLY A 98 9.68 18.90 0.84
C GLY A 98 8.53 18.79 1.84
N PHE A 99 8.45 17.70 2.62
CA PHE A 99 7.51 17.62 3.73
C PHE A 99 7.97 18.51 4.89
N ILE A 100 7.01 19.16 5.55
CA ILE A 100 7.23 19.96 6.76
C ILE A 100 6.65 19.16 7.94
N LEU A 101 7.46 18.92 8.96
CA LEU A 101 7.14 18.08 10.12
C LEU A 101 6.99 18.91 11.40
#